data_AF-H3CL50-F1
#
_entry.id   AF-H3CL50-F1
#
_cell.length_a   1.000
_cell.length_b   1.000
_cell.length_c   1.000
_cell.angle_alpha   90.00
_cell.angle_beta   90.00
_cell.angle_gamma   90.00
#
_symmetry.space_group_name_H-M   'P 1'
#
loop_
_entity.id
_entity.type
_entity.pdbx_description
1 polymer ?
#
loop_
_entity_poly.entity_id
_entity_poly.type
_entity_poly.pdbx_seq_one_letter_code
_entity_poly.pdbx_strand_id
1 'polypeptide(L)'
;KTESQRVKKYSTFIQSLPKVNRTTLETLLQHLYRIHQCSHLNQMPSEKLAAVFSPCLFQTQGQTPQETAVVNDLIRNYVALFSVDEERVQQMERENGFITRWNDKKDATSFPPQFSPAGDLIFAVYLEKREPENCCLIKVAHAMSSAELVETALSTKNMTFDRDDSWTTFEVIENGELERPLHHSEKILEQVLEWTRLDSPGSAFLVLKKFPLEEKTACDLKRSTKSDCLKFSDGSSKLLSGHKFQDKYVALFAEKLLLYRDIKSVKAEKAIHLASVRCYLGLRRKLKPPTSWGFTVCTDKQQWHFCCESREAQVGWVADIIRMK
;
A
#
# COMPACT_ATOMS: atom_id res chain seq x y z
N LYS A 1 -23.16 -36.32 -41.92
CA LYS A 1 -22.27 -35.43 -42.71
C LYS A 1 -21.01 -35.18 -41.91
N THR A 2 -19.83 -35.29 -42.51
CA THR A 2 -18.56 -34.96 -41.83
C THR A 2 -18.54 -33.48 -41.44
N GLU A 3 -17.89 -33.14 -40.32
CA GLU A 3 -17.81 -31.76 -39.78
C GLU A 3 -17.30 -30.77 -40.84
N SER A 4 -16.23 -31.13 -41.56
CA SER A 4 -15.68 -30.32 -42.67
C SER A 4 -16.72 -29.98 -43.76
N GLN A 5 -17.61 -30.91 -44.10
CA GLN A 5 -18.68 -30.65 -45.07
C GLN A 5 -19.74 -29.70 -44.52
N ARG A 6 -20.02 -29.74 -43.21
CA ARG A 6 -20.97 -28.82 -42.57
C ARG A 6 -20.39 -27.41 -42.50
N VAL A 7 -19.14 -27.27 -42.05
CA VAL A 7 -18.40 -25.99 -41.97
C VAL A 7 -18.37 -25.29 -43.33
N LYS A 8 -18.08 -26.02 -44.43
CA LYS A 8 -18.14 -25.46 -45.78
C LYS A 8 -19.53 -24.90 -46.14
N LYS A 9 -20.59 -25.63 -45.80
CA LYS A 9 -21.98 -25.15 -46.03
C LYS A 9 -22.31 -23.92 -45.18
N TYR A 10 -21.89 -23.90 -43.92
CA TYR A 10 -22.08 -22.74 -43.05
C TYR A 10 -21.38 -21.51 -43.64
N SER A 11 -20.14 -21.65 -44.12
CA SER A 11 -19.41 -20.55 -44.77
C SER A 11 -20.17 -19.99 -45.98
N THR A 12 -20.72 -20.85 -46.85
CA THR A 12 -21.54 -20.41 -48.00
C THR A 12 -22.78 -19.63 -47.55
N PHE A 13 -23.49 -20.10 -46.51
CA PHE A 13 -24.67 -19.38 -46.00
C PHE A 13 -24.28 -18.05 -45.35
N ILE A 14 -23.23 -18.02 -44.53
CA ILE A 14 -22.75 -16.79 -43.89
C ILE A 14 -22.35 -15.73 -44.95
N GLN A 15 -21.74 -16.16 -46.06
CA GLN A 15 -21.37 -15.27 -47.16
C GLN A 15 -22.58 -14.68 -47.88
N SER A 16 -23.71 -15.41 -47.92
CA SER A 16 -24.98 -14.94 -48.51
C SER A 16 -25.75 -13.95 -47.64
N LEU A 17 -25.39 -13.79 -46.36
CA LEU A 17 -26.05 -12.85 -45.45
C LEU A 17 -25.80 -11.39 -45.86
N PRO A 18 -26.76 -10.47 -45.61
CA PRO A 18 -26.52 -9.04 -45.73
C PRO A 18 -25.30 -8.60 -44.90
N LYS A 19 -24.57 -7.60 -45.39
CA LYS A 19 -23.30 -7.15 -44.78
C LYS A 19 -23.44 -6.90 -43.27
N VAL A 20 -24.49 -6.20 -42.84
CA VAL A 20 -24.75 -5.90 -41.43
C VAL A 20 -24.91 -7.18 -40.62
N ASN A 21 -25.79 -8.10 -41.05
CA ASN A 21 -26.01 -9.37 -40.37
C ASN A 21 -24.75 -10.21 -40.28
N ARG A 22 -23.94 -10.24 -41.35
CA ARG A 22 -22.67 -10.98 -41.38
C ARG A 22 -21.67 -10.41 -40.36
N THR A 23 -21.48 -9.10 -40.32
CA THR A 23 -20.57 -8.45 -39.37
C THR A 23 -21.05 -8.59 -37.92
N THR A 24 -22.35 -8.51 -37.67
CA THR A 24 -22.93 -8.77 -36.34
C THR A 24 -22.67 -10.21 -35.91
N LEU A 25 -22.89 -11.18 -36.80
CA LEU A 25 -22.65 -12.60 -36.52
C LEU A 25 -21.17 -12.88 -36.27
N GLU A 26 -20.27 -12.29 -37.06
CA GLU A 26 -18.82 -12.36 -36.87
C GLU A 26 -18.40 -11.86 -35.49
N THR A 27 -18.85 -10.65 -35.11
CA THR A 27 -18.52 -10.03 -33.82
C THR A 27 -19.01 -10.87 -32.64
N LEU A 28 -20.25 -11.37 -32.74
CA LEU A 28 -20.84 -12.21 -31.70
C LEU A 28 -20.10 -13.54 -31.56
N LEU A 29 -19.86 -14.24 -32.67
CA LEU A 29 -19.16 -15.52 -32.66
C LEU A 29 -17.69 -15.37 -32.24
N GLN A 30 -17.04 -14.24 -32.57
CA GLN A 30 -15.72 -13.91 -32.06
C GLN A 30 -15.72 -13.85 -30.54
N HIS A 31 -16.70 -13.16 -29.95
CA HIS A 31 -16.81 -13.05 -28.50
C HIS A 31 -17.04 -14.42 -27.84
N LEU A 32 -17.97 -15.21 -28.36
CA LEU A 32 -18.27 -16.56 -27.84
C LEU A 32 -17.08 -17.51 -28.00
N TYR A 33 -16.35 -17.42 -29.12
CA TYR A 33 -15.12 -18.17 -29.32
C TYR A 33 -14.07 -17.83 -28.25
N ARG A 34 -13.88 -16.54 -27.93
CA ARG A 34 -12.94 -16.14 -26.86
C ARG A 34 -13.36 -16.66 -25.49
N ILE A 35 -14.66 -16.62 -25.16
CA ILE A 35 -15.17 -17.19 -23.90
C ILE A 35 -14.87 -18.70 -23.84
N HIS A 36 -15.13 -19.40 -24.95
CA HIS A 36 -14.87 -20.84 -25.08
C HIS A 36 -13.38 -21.19 -24.90
N GLN A 37 -12.46 -20.38 -25.44
CA GLN A 37 -11.01 -20.59 -25.25
C GLN A 37 -10.60 -20.54 -23.76
N CYS A 38 -11.33 -19.77 -22.96
CA CYS A 38 -11.14 -19.68 -21.51
C CYS A 38 -12.03 -20.65 -20.70
N SER A 39 -12.60 -21.68 -21.34
CA SER A 39 -13.55 -22.61 -20.70
C SER A 39 -13.02 -23.35 -19.48
N HIS A 40 -11.71 -23.57 -19.41
CA HIS A 40 -11.03 -24.16 -18.25
C HIS A 40 -11.14 -23.28 -16.98
N LEU A 41 -11.28 -21.95 -17.13
CA LEU A 41 -11.46 -21.01 -16.01
C LEU A 41 -12.94 -20.68 -15.76
N ASN A 42 -13.67 -20.29 -16.80
CA ASN A 42 -15.03 -19.80 -16.65
C ASN A 42 -16.10 -20.92 -16.67
N GLN A 43 -15.70 -22.17 -16.88
CA GLN A 43 -16.59 -23.35 -16.93
C GLN A 43 -17.67 -23.28 -18.03
N MET A 44 -17.45 -22.46 -19.07
CA MET A 44 -18.34 -22.26 -20.22
C MET A 44 -17.70 -22.80 -21.52
N PRO A 45 -17.75 -24.13 -21.76
CA PRO A 45 -17.38 -24.72 -23.05
C PRO A 45 -18.41 -24.36 -24.14
N SER A 46 -18.06 -24.59 -25.40
CA SER A 46 -18.86 -24.17 -26.56
C SER A 46 -20.25 -24.81 -26.57
N GLU A 47 -20.41 -26.02 -26.03
CA GLU A 47 -21.69 -26.70 -25.90
C GLU A 47 -22.66 -25.94 -24.98
N LYS A 48 -22.16 -25.45 -23.83
CA LYS A 48 -22.97 -24.67 -22.88
C LYS A 48 -23.34 -23.31 -23.47
N LEU A 49 -22.37 -22.66 -24.12
CA LEU A 49 -22.62 -21.40 -24.81
C LEU A 49 -23.65 -21.58 -25.93
N ALA A 50 -23.51 -22.62 -26.74
CA ALA A 50 -24.43 -22.91 -27.83
C ALA A 50 -25.86 -23.15 -27.34
N ALA A 51 -26.04 -23.88 -26.23
CA ALA A 51 -27.35 -24.08 -25.63
C ALA A 51 -27.98 -22.75 -25.20
N VAL A 52 -27.22 -21.85 -24.56
CA VAL A 52 -27.74 -20.56 -24.09
C VAL A 52 -28.09 -19.62 -25.25
N PHE A 53 -27.25 -19.57 -26.30
CA PHE A 53 -27.39 -18.59 -27.38
C PHE A 53 -28.19 -19.08 -28.59
N SER A 54 -28.48 -20.38 -28.72
CA SER A 54 -29.24 -20.92 -29.86
C SER A 54 -30.64 -20.31 -30.02
N PRO A 55 -31.46 -20.14 -28.96
CA PRO A 55 -32.81 -19.58 -29.12
C PRO A 55 -32.78 -18.12 -29.56
N CYS A 56 -31.76 -17.36 -29.14
CA CYS A 56 -31.59 -15.96 -29.54
C CYS A 56 -31.16 -15.82 -31.00
N LEU A 57 -30.28 -16.70 -31.48
CA LEU A 57 -29.78 -16.68 -32.86
C LEU A 57 -30.83 -17.13 -33.88
N PHE A 58 -31.63 -18.13 -33.53
CA PHE A 58 -32.68 -18.67 -34.41
C PHE A 58 -34.06 -18.07 -34.14
N GLN A 59 -34.21 -17.24 -33.12
CA GLN A 59 -35.47 -16.61 -32.70
C GLN A 59 -36.57 -17.64 -32.39
N THR A 60 -36.17 -18.74 -31.75
CA THR A 60 -37.04 -19.86 -31.40
C THR A 60 -37.46 -19.82 -29.93
N GLN A 61 -38.61 -20.44 -29.62
CA GLN A 61 -39.08 -20.58 -28.25
C GLN A 61 -38.46 -21.83 -27.61
N GLY A 62 -37.22 -21.68 -27.15
CA GLY A 62 -36.47 -22.74 -26.47
C GLY A 62 -35.38 -23.38 -27.33
N GLN A 63 -34.62 -24.29 -26.73
CA GLN A 63 -33.47 -24.92 -27.37
C GLN A 63 -33.92 -26.12 -28.19
N THR A 64 -33.60 -26.15 -29.49
CA THR A 64 -33.66 -27.39 -30.27
C THR A 64 -32.27 -28.04 -30.36
N PRO A 65 -32.14 -29.37 -30.30
CA PRO A 65 -30.85 -30.04 -30.43
C PRO A 65 -30.11 -29.70 -31.73
N GLN A 66 -30.86 -29.48 -32.80
CA GLN A 66 -30.33 -29.13 -34.12
C GLN A 66 -29.74 -27.72 -34.14
N GLU A 67 -30.46 -26.73 -33.58
CA GLU A 67 -29.97 -25.34 -33.51
C GLU A 67 -28.73 -25.25 -32.61
N THR A 68 -28.77 -25.89 -31.44
CA THR A 68 -27.62 -25.95 -30.53
C THR A 68 -26.41 -26.60 -31.20
N ALA A 69 -26.60 -27.68 -31.97
CA ALA A 69 -25.51 -28.29 -32.73
C ALA A 69 -24.91 -27.34 -33.78
N VAL A 70 -25.75 -26.55 -34.47
CA VAL A 70 -25.26 -25.54 -35.43
C VAL A 70 -24.46 -24.46 -34.71
N VAL A 71 -24.97 -23.88 -33.63
CA VAL A 71 -24.26 -22.82 -32.89
C VAL A 71 -22.93 -23.34 -32.30
N ASN A 72 -22.91 -24.58 -31.81
CA ASN A 72 -21.66 -25.19 -31.33
C ASN A 72 -20.62 -25.29 -32.44
N ASP A 73 -21.02 -25.77 -33.63
CA ASP A 73 -20.14 -25.84 -34.79
C ASP A 73 -19.65 -24.44 -35.20
N LEU A 74 -20.50 -23.41 -35.15
CA LEU A 74 -20.14 -22.03 -35.47
C LEU A 74 -19.11 -21.44 -34.50
N ILE A 75 -19.27 -21.67 -33.18
CA ILE A 75 -18.32 -21.19 -32.17
C ILE A 75 -16.97 -21.90 -32.34
N ARG A 76 -16.95 -23.24 -32.41
CA ARG A 76 -15.71 -24.03 -32.49
C ARG A 76 -14.90 -23.74 -33.76
N ASN A 77 -15.59 -23.46 -34.87
CA ASN A 77 -14.96 -23.26 -36.17
C ASN A 77 -14.88 -21.77 -36.58
N TYR A 78 -15.03 -20.82 -35.64
CA TYR A 78 -15.02 -19.39 -35.91
C TYR A 78 -13.85 -18.94 -36.81
N VAL A 79 -12.62 -19.34 -36.48
CA VAL A 79 -11.40 -18.97 -37.24
C VAL A 79 -11.50 -19.38 -38.70
N ALA A 80 -11.92 -20.62 -38.97
CA ALA A 80 -12.07 -21.15 -40.32
C ALA A 80 -13.27 -20.53 -41.07
N LEU A 81 -14.38 -20.26 -40.38
CA LEU A 81 -15.59 -19.72 -40.98
C LEU A 81 -15.44 -18.27 -41.45
N PHE A 82 -14.71 -17.46 -40.68
CA PHE A 82 -14.51 -16.03 -40.95
C PHE A 82 -13.13 -15.72 -41.56
N SER A 83 -12.32 -16.73 -41.86
CA SER A 83 -10.98 -16.56 -42.44
C SER A 83 -10.11 -15.60 -41.61
N VAL A 84 -10.13 -15.79 -40.28
CA VAL A 84 -9.36 -14.95 -39.36
C VAL A 84 -7.88 -15.24 -39.56
N ASP A 85 -7.10 -14.20 -39.83
CA ASP A 85 -5.66 -14.32 -40.02
C ASP A 85 -4.93 -14.77 -38.74
N GLU A 86 -3.76 -15.37 -38.92
CA GLU A 86 -2.97 -15.93 -37.83
C GLU A 86 -2.49 -14.86 -36.83
N GLU A 87 -2.21 -13.64 -37.30
CA GLU A 87 -1.79 -12.52 -36.44
C GLU A 87 -2.90 -12.12 -35.47
N ARG A 88 -4.15 -12.04 -35.94
CA ARG A 88 -5.33 -11.78 -35.11
C ARG A 88 -5.60 -12.92 -34.14
N VAL A 89 -5.41 -14.18 -34.55
CA VAL A 89 -5.52 -15.32 -33.62
C VAL A 89 -4.48 -15.20 -32.51
N GLN A 90 -3.21 -14.96 -32.84
CA GLN A 90 -2.15 -14.75 -31.86
C GLN A 90 -2.40 -13.52 -30.96
N GLN A 91 -2.99 -12.45 -31.49
CA GLN A 91 -3.41 -11.30 -30.70
C GLN A 91 -4.51 -11.69 -29.70
N MET A 92 -5.55 -12.39 -30.14
CA MET A 92 -6.63 -12.87 -29.27
C MET A 92 -6.11 -13.79 -28.17
N GLU A 93 -5.16 -14.68 -28.48
CA GLU A 93 -4.49 -15.54 -27.51
C GLU A 93 -3.65 -14.75 -26.49
N ARG A 94 -2.88 -13.75 -26.94
CA ARG A 94 -2.13 -12.86 -26.03
C ARG A 94 -3.06 -12.10 -25.09
N GLU A 95 -4.13 -11.51 -25.61
CA GLU A 95 -5.14 -10.81 -24.82
C GLU A 95 -5.81 -11.74 -23.80
N ASN A 96 -6.21 -12.94 -24.21
CA ASN A 96 -6.77 -13.94 -23.31
C ASN A 96 -5.75 -14.36 -22.24
N GLY A 97 -4.47 -14.53 -22.62
CA GLY A 97 -3.38 -14.84 -21.70
C GLY A 97 -3.13 -13.77 -20.65
N PHE A 98 -3.34 -12.49 -20.96
CA PHE A 98 -3.30 -11.42 -19.95
C PHE A 98 -4.46 -11.54 -18.95
N ILE A 99 -5.65 -11.90 -19.42
CA ILE A 99 -6.83 -12.08 -18.56
C ILE A 99 -6.67 -13.32 -17.65
N THR A 100 -6.19 -14.44 -18.18
CA THR A 100 -6.01 -15.68 -17.39
C THR A 100 -4.92 -15.53 -16.32
N ARG A 101 -3.78 -14.92 -16.66
CA ARG A 101 -2.70 -14.61 -15.71
C ARG A 101 -3.15 -13.68 -14.57
N TRP A 102 -4.17 -12.86 -14.80
CA TRP A 102 -4.76 -12.01 -13.77
C TRP A 102 -5.62 -12.81 -12.77
N ASN A 103 -6.32 -13.85 -13.25
CA ASN A 103 -7.11 -14.76 -12.40
C ASN A 103 -6.24 -15.73 -11.59
N ASP A 104 -5.22 -16.35 -12.18
CA ASP A 104 -4.36 -17.33 -11.49
C ASP A 104 -3.63 -16.71 -10.28
N LYS A 105 -3.33 -15.40 -10.33
CA LYS A 105 -2.69 -14.66 -9.23
C LYS A 105 -3.67 -14.20 -8.14
N LYS A 106 -4.98 -14.30 -8.36
CA LYS A 106 -6.01 -13.96 -7.36
C LYS A 106 -6.22 -15.12 -6.37
N ASP A 107 -6.03 -16.35 -6.82
CA ASP A 107 -6.20 -17.57 -6.01
C ASP A 107 -4.89 -18.09 -5.40
N ALA A 108 -3.72 -17.64 -5.89
CA ALA A 108 -2.43 -17.99 -5.32
C ALA A 108 -2.10 -17.10 -4.10
N THR A 109 -2.29 -17.65 -2.90
CA THR A 109 -1.83 -17.18 -1.59
C THR A 109 -0.30 -17.14 -1.43
N SER A 110 0.46 -16.97 -2.51
CA SER A 110 1.92 -16.93 -2.51
C SER A 110 2.44 -15.60 -3.08
N PHE A 111 2.96 -14.78 -2.17
CA PHE A 111 3.89 -13.70 -2.49
C PHE A 111 5.12 -14.24 -3.25
N PRO A 112 5.67 -13.49 -4.23
CA PRO A 112 4.95 -12.64 -5.17
C PRO A 112 5.41 -12.89 -6.63
N PRO A 113 4.51 -12.74 -7.64
CA PRO A 113 4.98 -12.42 -8.98
C PRO A 113 4.45 -11.05 -9.43
N GLN A 114 5.41 -10.16 -9.74
CA GLN A 114 5.29 -8.88 -10.46
C GLN A 114 4.07 -8.79 -11.38
N PHE A 115 3.09 -8.00 -10.99
CA PHE A 115 2.45 -6.99 -11.84
C PHE A 115 2.06 -5.85 -10.90
N SER A 116 2.38 -4.62 -11.29
CA SER A 116 1.98 -3.43 -10.56
C SER A 116 0.49 -3.23 -10.73
N PRO A 117 -0.37 -3.42 -9.70
CA PRO A 117 -1.69 -2.81 -9.74
C PRO A 117 -1.49 -1.32 -10.03
N ALA A 118 -2.32 -0.75 -10.90
CA ALA A 118 -2.36 0.68 -11.08
C ALA A 118 -2.62 1.33 -9.71
N GLY A 119 -1.64 2.09 -9.20
CA GLY A 119 -1.71 2.72 -7.88
C GLY A 119 -0.45 2.60 -7.01
N ASP A 120 0.48 1.71 -7.33
CA ASP A 120 1.74 1.61 -6.57
C ASP A 120 2.68 2.80 -6.88
N LEU A 121 3.20 3.44 -5.83
CA LEU A 121 4.15 4.56 -5.95
C LEU A 121 5.57 4.07 -5.75
N ILE A 122 6.51 4.59 -6.54
CA ILE A 122 7.95 4.35 -6.33
C ILE A 122 8.48 5.46 -5.41
N PHE A 123 9.00 5.08 -4.26
CA PHE A 123 9.62 5.99 -3.30
C PHE A 123 11.12 5.73 -3.18
N ALA A 124 11.88 6.82 -3.04
CA ALA A 124 13.27 6.76 -2.63
C ALA A 124 13.35 6.61 -1.11
N VAL A 125 13.95 5.51 -0.66
CA VAL A 125 14.20 5.20 0.75
C VAL A 125 15.71 5.14 0.95
N TYR A 126 16.22 5.83 1.96
CA TYR A 126 17.65 5.89 2.22
C TYR A 126 18.03 4.98 3.40
N LEU A 127 19.18 4.32 3.33
CA LEU A 127 19.74 3.57 4.45
C LEU A 127 20.69 4.47 5.26
N GLU A 128 20.41 4.66 6.55
CA GLU A 128 21.14 5.48 7.53
C GLU A 128 21.24 6.98 7.21
N LYS A 129 21.70 7.34 6.01
CA LYS A 129 21.96 8.70 5.54
C LYS A 129 21.37 8.93 4.16
N ARG A 130 20.92 10.16 3.92
CA ARG A 130 20.43 10.63 2.63
C ARG A 130 21.59 10.88 1.65
N GLU A 131 22.14 9.79 1.14
CA GLU A 131 23.25 9.79 0.19
C GLU A 131 22.86 8.91 -1.03
N PRO A 132 23.32 9.23 -2.25
CA PRO A 132 22.98 8.46 -3.45
C PRO A 132 23.28 6.96 -3.33
N GLU A 133 24.38 6.59 -2.68
CA GLU A 133 24.85 5.22 -2.50
C GLU A 133 23.91 4.41 -1.59
N ASN A 134 23.26 5.11 -0.66
CA ASN A 134 22.33 4.55 0.32
C ASN A 134 20.88 4.55 -0.17
N CYS A 135 20.60 5.10 -1.35
CA CYS A 135 19.26 5.16 -1.91
C CYS A 135 18.81 3.78 -2.42
N CYS A 136 17.56 3.45 -2.11
CA CYS A 136 16.81 2.30 -2.62
C CYS A 136 15.50 2.81 -3.20
N LEU A 137 15.20 2.46 -4.46
CA LEU A 137 13.90 2.76 -5.06
C LEU A 137 12.96 1.60 -4.74
N ILE A 138 12.03 1.84 -3.82
CA ILE A 138 11.08 0.83 -3.35
C ILE A 138 9.71 1.13 -3.91
N LYS A 139 9.06 0.08 -4.40
CA LYS A 139 7.68 0.13 -4.85
C LYS A 139 6.75 -0.06 -3.66
N VAL A 140 6.05 1.00 -3.29
CA VAL A 140 5.15 1.05 -2.13
C VAL A 140 3.72 0.80 -2.57
N ALA A 141 3.17 -0.33 -2.15
CA ALA A 141 1.76 -0.65 -2.30
C ALA A 141 0.91 0.06 -1.24
N HIS A 142 -0.40 0.23 -1.50
CA HIS A 142 -1.31 0.92 -0.59
C HIS A 142 -1.31 0.35 0.84
N ALA A 143 -1.22 -0.98 0.97
CA ALA A 143 -1.27 -1.66 2.26
C ALA A 143 0.09 -1.81 2.94
N MET A 144 1.19 -1.34 2.33
CA MET A 144 2.55 -1.54 2.86
C MET A 144 2.74 -0.81 4.20
N SER A 145 3.11 -1.58 5.21
CA SER A 145 3.47 -1.11 6.55
C SER A 145 4.95 -0.70 6.65
N SER A 146 5.27 0.01 7.73
CA SER A 146 6.65 0.39 8.07
C SER A 146 7.58 -0.83 8.21
N ALA A 147 7.12 -1.92 8.82
CA ALA A 147 7.91 -3.15 8.94
C ALA A 147 8.19 -3.79 7.58
N GLU A 148 7.17 -3.92 6.74
CA GLU A 148 7.32 -4.49 5.39
C GLU A 148 8.26 -3.64 4.51
N LEU A 149 8.28 -2.31 4.70
CA LEU A 149 9.22 -1.43 4.00
C LEU A 149 10.68 -1.73 4.40
N VAL A 150 10.94 -1.92 5.70
CA VAL A 150 12.28 -2.27 6.20
C VAL A 150 12.74 -3.59 5.57
N GLU A 151 11.92 -4.62 5.62
CA GLU A 151 12.24 -5.93 5.04
C GLU A 151 12.50 -5.84 3.53
N THR A 152 11.67 -5.08 2.81
CA THR A 152 11.80 -4.90 1.35
C THR A 152 13.09 -4.16 0.98
N ALA A 153 13.42 -3.09 1.71
CA ALA A 153 14.62 -2.31 1.45
C ALA A 153 15.91 -3.08 1.76
N LEU A 154 15.94 -3.81 2.88
CA LEU A 154 17.10 -4.60 3.28
C LEU A 154 17.35 -5.79 2.34
N SER A 155 16.29 -6.49 1.92
CA SER A 155 16.40 -7.59 0.94
C SER A 155 16.89 -7.10 -0.43
N THR A 156 16.49 -5.90 -0.86
CA THR A 156 16.96 -5.30 -2.13
C THR A 156 18.47 -5.01 -2.14
N LYS A 157 19.07 -4.73 -0.97
CA LYS A 157 20.50 -4.39 -0.85
C LYS A 157 21.40 -5.59 -0.51
N ASN A 158 20.86 -6.82 -0.43
CA ASN A 158 21.60 -8.03 -0.04
C ASN A 158 22.37 -7.89 1.29
N MET A 159 21.83 -7.13 2.24
CA MET A 159 22.47 -6.97 3.55
C MET A 159 22.21 -8.18 4.44
N THR A 160 23.26 -8.71 5.08
CA THR A 160 23.15 -9.78 6.08
C THR A 160 22.67 -9.20 7.41
N PHE A 161 21.64 -9.81 7.98
CA PHE A 161 21.11 -9.45 9.30
C PHE A 161 22.14 -9.70 10.40
N ASP A 162 22.25 -8.77 11.33
CA ASP A 162 22.56 -9.12 12.72
C ASP A 162 21.23 -9.20 13.48
N ARG A 163 21.06 -10.19 14.35
CA ARG A 163 19.80 -10.42 15.08
C ARG A 163 19.46 -9.29 16.06
N ASP A 164 20.46 -8.48 16.42
CA ASP A 164 20.31 -7.35 17.34
C ASP A 164 20.03 -6.00 16.64
N ASP A 165 20.00 -5.96 15.30
CA ASP A 165 19.79 -4.71 14.57
C ASP A 165 18.31 -4.38 14.37
N SER A 166 17.71 -3.67 15.33
CA SER A 166 16.35 -3.12 15.24
C SER A 166 16.25 -1.97 14.24
N TRP A 167 16.16 -2.27 12.95
CA TRP A 167 15.93 -1.29 11.89
C TRP A 167 14.50 -0.73 11.96
N THR A 168 14.38 0.60 11.85
CA THR A 168 13.11 1.32 11.90
C THR A 168 13.03 2.31 10.75
N THR A 169 11.85 2.44 10.15
CA THR A 169 11.57 3.50 9.17
C THR A 169 11.40 4.82 9.90
N PHE A 170 12.12 5.85 9.45
CA PHE A 170 11.95 7.23 9.88
C PHE A 170 11.39 8.05 8.75
N GLU A 171 10.47 8.96 9.07
CA GLU A 171 10.29 10.15 8.25
C GLU A 171 11.21 11.26 8.74
N VAL A 172 11.74 12.02 7.80
CA VAL A 172 12.55 13.21 8.07
C VAL A 172 11.92 14.39 7.37
N ILE A 173 11.62 15.45 8.12
CA ILE A 173 10.93 16.65 7.63
C ILE A 173 11.67 17.91 8.07
N GLU A 174 11.20 19.09 7.65
CA GLU A 174 11.75 20.39 8.06
C GLU A 174 13.27 20.48 7.80
N ASN A 175 13.71 20.03 6.61
CA ASN A 175 15.12 19.96 6.23
C ASN A 175 16.03 19.21 7.22
N GLY A 176 15.50 18.19 7.90
CA GLY A 176 16.26 17.38 8.85
C GLY A 176 16.25 17.89 10.28
N GLU A 177 15.47 18.93 10.60
CA GLU A 177 15.29 19.35 12.00
C GLU A 177 14.44 18.39 12.82
N LEU A 178 13.56 17.63 12.16
CA LEU A 178 12.65 16.68 12.80
C LEU A 178 12.74 15.31 12.12
N GLU A 179 13.00 14.29 12.92
CA GLU A 179 13.00 12.89 12.49
C GLU A 179 12.03 12.09 13.35
N ARG A 180 11.11 11.34 12.74
CA ARG A 180 10.14 10.53 13.49
C ARG A 180 10.28 9.05 13.15
N PRO A 181 10.55 8.19 14.14
CA PRO A 181 10.40 6.76 13.96
C PRO A 181 8.91 6.43 13.76
N LEU A 182 8.61 5.65 12.74
CA LEU A 182 7.28 5.14 12.45
C LEU A 182 7.03 3.86 13.24
N HIS A 183 5.84 3.74 13.82
CA HIS A 183 5.43 2.47 14.42
C HIS A 183 5.36 1.38 13.34
N HIS A 184 5.67 0.13 13.69
CA HIS A 184 5.83 -0.97 12.74
C HIS A 184 4.56 -1.23 11.90
N SER A 185 3.37 -0.94 12.47
CA SER A 185 2.07 -1.10 11.80
C SER A 185 1.61 0.11 10.97
N GLU A 186 2.27 1.28 11.08
CA GLU A 186 1.89 2.47 10.31
C GLU A 186 2.03 2.23 8.80
N LYS A 187 1.08 2.74 8.03
CA LYS A 187 1.07 2.61 6.57
C LYS A 187 1.91 3.70 5.92
N ILE A 188 2.87 3.28 5.09
CA ILE A 188 3.84 4.21 4.46
C ILE A 188 3.13 5.19 3.54
N LEU A 189 2.20 4.71 2.71
CA LEU A 189 1.52 5.57 1.76
C LEU A 189 0.70 6.66 2.46
N GLU A 190 -0.05 6.30 3.51
CA GLU A 190 -0.79 7.27 4.32
C GLU A 190 0.14 8.31 4.91
N GLN A 191 1.29 7.89 5.45
CA GLN A 191 2.25 8.81 6.02
C GLN A 191 2.86 9.78 5.00
N VAL A 192 3.23 9.29 3.82
CA VAL A 192 3.84 10.15 2.80
C VAL A 192 2.82 11.14 2.22
N LEU A 193 1.55 10.75 2.10
CA LEU A 193 0.49 11.66 1.65
C LEU A 193 0.31 12.85 2.60
N GLU A 194 0.57 12.69 3.91
CA GLU A 194 0.55 13.77 4.88
C GLU A 194 1.60 14.85 4.60
N TRP A 195 2.68 14.55 3.86
CA TRP A 195 3.70 15.53 3.51
C TRP A 195 3.19 16.65 2.61
N THR A 196 2.07 16.44 1.91
CA THR A 196 1.39 17.48 1.13
C THR A 196 0.91 18.66 1.98
N ARG A 197 0.79 18.46 3.30
CA ARG A 197 0.41 19.49 4.28
C ARG A 197 1.60 20.28 4.84
N LEU A 198 2.84 19.90 4.50
CA LEU A 198 4.04 20.61 4.94
C LEU A 198 4.26 21.87 4.12
N ASP A 199 4.90 22.87 4.72
CA ASP A 199 5.31 24.10 4.02
C ASP A 199 6.30 23.82 2.88
N SER A 200 7.09 22.75 3.00
CA SER A 200 8.08 22.34 1.99
C SER A 200 8.05 20.82 1.79
N PRO A 201 7.05 20.27 1.07
CA PRO A 201 6.87 18.82 0.92
C PRO A 201 8.09 18.11 0.32
N GLY A 202 8.79 18.75 -0.63
CA GLY A 202 9.99 18.18 -1.27
C GLY A 202 11.21 18.04 -0.36
N SER A 203 11.17 18.61 0.85
CA SER A 203 12.22 18.40 1.86
C SER A 203 12.05 17.10 2.63
N ALA A 204 10.86 16.49 2.59
CA ALA A 204 10.55 15.28 3.33
C ALA A 204 11.07 14.02 2.63
N PHE A 205 11.55 13.04 3.41
CA PHE A 205 12.05 11.78 2.89
C PHE A 205 11.99 10.66 3.94
N LEU A 206 12.07 9.41 3.47
CA LEU A 206 12.16 8.22 4.32
C LEU A 206 13.61 7.77 4.47
N VAL A 207 14.01 7.43 5.69
CA VAL A 207 15.33 6.86 5.99
C VAL A 207 15.18 5.70 6.96
N LEU A 208 15.90 4.61 6.74
CA LEU A 208 15.95 3.49 7.67
C LEU A 208 17.15 3.67 8.59
N LYS A 209 16.93 3.55 9.90
CA LYS A 209 18.00 3.65 10.91
C LYS A 209 17.81 2.60 11.97
N LYS A 210 18.90 2.20 12.62
CA LYS A 210 18.85 1.39 13.84
C LYS A 210 18.28 2.23 14.98
N PHE A 211 17.24 1.72 15.65
CA PHE A 211 16.57 2.41 16.74
C PHE A 211 16.10 1.41 17.81
N PRO A 212 16.28 1.70 19.11
CA PRO A 212 16.03 0.72 20.18
C PRO A 212 14.54 0.57 20.50
N LEU A 213 13.77 0.02 19.56
CA LEU A 213 12.36 -0.30 19.71
C LEU A 213 12.17 -1.78 20.05
N GLU A 214 12.83 -2.27 21.10
CA GLU A 214 12.70 -3.68 21.53
C GLU A 214 11.22 -4.07 21.76
N GLU A 215 10.84 -5.30 21.43
CA GLU A 215 9.50 -5.78 21.74
C GLU A 215 9.39 -6.08 23.24
N LYS A 216 8.58 -5.28 23.96
CA LYS A 216 8.16 -5.58 25.33
C LYS A 216 6.78 -6.22 25.28
N THR A 217 6.49 -7.17 26.17
CA THR A 217 5.16 -7.78 26.20
C THR A 217 4.10 -6.73 26.57
N ALA A 218 2.86 -6.90 26.11
CA ALA A 218 1.75 -6.00 26.44
C ALA A 218 1.52 -5.84 27.96
N CYS A 219 1.94 -6.82 28.77
CA CYS A 219 1.89 -6.77 30.23
C CYS A 219 2.94 -5.81 30.81
N ASP A 220 4.16 -5.83 30.26
CA ASP A 220 5.27 -4.96 30.68
C ASP A 220 4.96 -3.49 30.35
N LEU A 221 4.32 -3.26 29.20
CA LEU A 221 3.95 -1.93 28.73
C LEU A 221 2.86 -1.26 29.58
N LYS A 222 1.90 -2.03 30.08
CA LYS A 222 0.86 -1.54 31.01
C LYS A 222 1.39 -1.19 32.40
N ARG A 223 2.53 -1.76 32.78
CA ARG A 223 3.19 -1.52 34.07
C ARG A 223 4.32 -0.49 33.97
N SER A 224 4.86 -0.28 32.77
CA SER A 224 5.93 0.68 32.55
C SER A 224 5.45 2.10 32.84
N THR A 225 6.06 2.72 33.84
CA THR A 225 5.89 4.14 34.15
C THR A 225 7.26 4.78 33.99
N LYS A 226 7.35 5.77 33.10
CA LYS A 226 8.55 6.60 32.96
C LYS A 226 8.21 8.01 33.38
N SER A 227 9.04 8.61 34.20
CA SER A 227 8.80 9.98 34.63
C SER A 227 10.07 10.74 34.93
N ASP A 228 10.11 12.01 34.57
CA ASP A 228 11.29 12.85 34.73
C ASP A 228 10.92 14.35 34.73
N CYS A 229 11.83 15.19 35.20
CA CYS A 229 11.74 16.64 35.06
C CYS A 229 12.34 17.06 33.72
N LEU A 230 11.51 17.61 32.83
CA LEU A 230 11.92 18.06 31.50
C LEU A 230 11.66 19.54 31.32
N LYS A 231 12.49 20.18 30.49
CA LYS A 231 12.22 21.55 30.03
C LYS A 231 11.16 21.50 28.94
N PHE A 232 10.05 22.18 29.17
CA PHE A 232 8.84 22.12 28.35
C PHE A 232 8.50 23.50 27.75
N SER A 233 8.03 23.50 26.50
CA SER A 233 7.41 24.65 25.85
C SER A 233 6.14 24.23 25.11
N ASP A 234 5.08 25.03 25.21
CA ASP A 234 3.83 24.85 24.47
C ASP A 234 3.83 25.57 23.11
N GLY A 235 4.96 26.13 22.71
CA GLY A 235 5.12 26.90 21.47
C GLY A 235 4.49 28.30 21.50
N SER A 236 3.88 28.71 22.62
CA SER A 236 3.27 30.03 22.73
C SER A 236 4.34 31.13 22.90
N SER A 237 4.22 32.18 22.10
CA SER A 237 5.12 33.36 22.19
C SER A 237 4.70 34.36 23.28
N LYS A 238 3.74 33.99 24.14
CA LYS A 238 3.14 34.88 25.15
C LYS A 238 4.00 35.04 26.40
N LEU A 239 5.00 34.17 26.61
CA LEU A 239 5.99 34.34 27.66
C LEU A 239 7.01 35.41 27.27
N LEU A 240 7.32 36.31 28.23
CA LEU A 240 8.38 37.30 28.09
C LEU A 240 9.67 36.62 27.65
N SER A 241 10.38 37.26 26.72
CA SER A 241 11.36 36.69 25.78
C SER A 241 12.59 35.96 26.35
N GLY A 242 12.67 35.74 27.67
CA GLY A 242 13.75 35.02 28.35
C GLY A 242 13.46 33.56 28.76
N HIS A 243 12.20 33.16 28.94
CA HIS A 243 11.84 31.83 29.50
C HIS A 243 10.82 31.07 28.63
N LYS A 244 11.18 30.76 27.38
CA LYS A 244 10.30 29.98 26.48
C LYS A 244 10.13 28.52 26.91
N PHE A 245 11.06 28.00 27.71
CA PHE A 245 11.03 26.65 28.27
C PHE A 245 10.99 26.74 29.79
N GLN A 246 10.11 25.94 30.41
CA GLN A 246 9.91 25.85 31.85
C GLN A 246 10.12 24.41 32.31
N ASP A 247 10.62 24.22 33.52
CA ASP A 247 10.70 22.89 34.10
C ASP A 247 9.30 22.37 34.42
N LYS A 248 9.02 21.15 33.96
CA LYS A 248 7.78 20.41 34.18
C LYS A 248 8.10 18.99 34.55
N TYR A 249 7.30 18.40 35.43
CA TYR A 249 7.36 16.97 35.68
C TYR A 249 6.49 16.25 34.65
N VAL A 250 7.08 15.31 33.93
CA VAL A 250 6.46 14.60 32.82
C VAL A 250 6.39 13.13 33.18
N ALA A 251 5.24 12.50 32.97
CA ALA A 251 5.07 11.07 33.19
C ALA A 251 4.40 10.41 31.99
N LEU A 252 4.97 9.29 31.54
CA LEU A 252 4.38 8.37 30.58
C LEU A 252 3.73 7.24 31.35
N PHE A 253 2.41 7.14 31.27
CA PHE A 253 1.62 6.15 31.99
C PHE A 253 0.34 5.82 31.23
N ALA A 254 0.03 4.52 31.12
CA ALA A 254 -1.23 4.04 30.54
C ALA A 254 -1.61 4.72 29.20
N GLU A 255 -0.67 4.70 28.24
CA GLU A 255 -0.83 5.28 26.89
C GLU A 255 -1.13 6.79 26.88
N LYS A 256 -0.68 7.49 27.94
CA LYS A 256 -0.78 8.93 28.07
C LYS A 256 0.54 9.56 28.45
N LEU A 257 0.81 10.72 27.87
CA LEU A 257 1.83 11.66 28.32
C LEU A 257 1.17 12.70 29.23
N LEU A 258 1.52 12.66 30.50
CA LEU A 258 0.97 13.50 31.56
C LEU A 258 1.97 14.60 31.89
N LEU A 259 1.47 15.83 31.96
CA LEU A 259 2.25 17.01 32.29
C LEU A 259 1.79 17.58 33.64
N TYR A 260 2.73 17.73 34.55
CA TYR A 260 2.51 18.28 35.88
C TYR A 260 3.34 19.55 36.05
N ARG A 261 2.86 20.45 36.91
CA ARG A 261 3.60 21.68 37.25
C ARG A 261 4.98 21.34 37.81
N ASP A 262 5.02 20.37 38.72
CA ASP A 262 6.19 19.86 39.41
C ASP A 262 5.91 18.45 39.97
N ILE A 263 6.92 17.80 40.53
CA ILE A 263 6.82 16.44 41.08
C ILE A 263 5.85 16.31 42.28
N LYS A 264 5.54 17.42 42.96
CA LYS A 264 4.64 17.44 44.13
C LYS A 264 3.17 17.61 43.72
N SER A 265 2.92 17.89 42.45
CA SER A 265 1.59 18.16 41.93
C SER A 265 0.74 16.89 41.86
N VAL A 266 -0.40 16.90 42.55
CA VAL A 266 -1.32 15.75 42.59
C VAL A 266 -2.17 15.65 41.31
N LYS A 267 -2.39 16.77 40.62
CA LYS A 267 -3.21 16.86 39.41
C LYS A 267 -2.36 17.23 38.20
N ALA A 268 -2.52 16.48 37.11
CA ALA A 268 -1.91 16.80 35.84
C ALA A 268 -2.55 18.08 35.25
N GLU A 269 -1.71 19.00 34.77
CA GLU A 269 -2.14 20.16 34.00
C GLU A 269 -2.63 19.74 32.61
N LYS A 270 -2.02 18.70 32.04
CA LYS A 270 -2.36 18.15 30.73
C LYS A 270 -2.24 16.63 30.72
N ALA A 271 -3.12 15.98 29.97
CA ALA A 271 -3.05 14.56 29.65
C ALA A 271 -3.21 14.40 28.14
N ILE A 272 -2.20 13.84 27.48
CA ILE A 272 -2.14 13.68 26.03
C ILE A 272 -2.22 12.18 25.72
N HIS A 273 -3.23 11.77 24.97
CA HIS A 273 -3.40 10.37 24.54
C HIS A 273 -2.46 10.04 23.37
N LEU A 274 -1.70 8.95 23.47
CA LEU A 274 -0.66 8.63 22.49
C LEU A 274 -1.18 8.13 21.13
N ALA A 275 -2.37 7.51 21.09
CA ALA A 275 -2.95 6.97 19.85
C ALA A 275 -2.99 7.99 18.69
N SER A 276 -3.15 9.27 18.99
CA SER A 276 -3.26 10.35 18.00
C SER A 276 -2.02 11.25 17.90
N VAL A 277 -0.92 10.94 18.60
CA VAL A 277 0.29 11.77 18.52
C VAL A 277 1.27 11.30 17.45
N ARG A 278 1.97 12.27 16.89
CA ARG A 278 3.23 12.09 16.18
C ARG A 278 4.35 12.60 17.09
N CYS A 279 5.40 11.80 17.26
CA CYS A 279 6.53 12.12 18.13
C CYS A 279 7.81 12.18 17.30
N TYR A 280 8.48 13.32 17.30
CA TYR A 280 9.69 13.57 16.52
C TYR A 280 10.88 13.75 17.44
N LEU A 281 11.99 13.10 17.10
CA LEU A 281 13.33 13.50 17.55
C LEU A 281 13.66 14.85 16.91
N GLY A 282 14.03 15.81 17.74
CA GLY A 282 14.43 17.14 17.32
C GLY A 282 13.43 18.24 17.68
N LEU A 283 13.92 19.46 17.54
CA LEU A 283 13.22 20.71 17.78
C LEU A 283 13.59 21.67 16.66
N ARG A 284 12.60 22.44 16.19
CA ARG A 284 12.86 23.49 15.17
C ARG A 284 13.80 24.56 15.74
N ARG A 285 14.86 24.93 15.01
CA ARG A 285 15.88 25.88 15.51
C ARG A 285 15.28 27.23 15.92
N LYS A 286 14.19 27.66 15.26
CA LYS A 286 13.47 28.90 15.58
C LYS A 286 12.97 28.99 17.04
N LEU A 287 12.83 27.85 17.72
CA LEU A 287 12.41 27.80 19.13
C LEU A 287 13.53 28.18 20.11
N LYS A 288 14.80 28.18 19.66
CA LYS A 288 15.99 28.41 20.49
C LYS A 288 15.99 27.51 21.75
N PRO A 289 16.00 26.18 21.58
CA PRO A 289 15.91 25.28 22.71
C PRO A 289 17.15 25.35 23.61
N PRO A 290 17.00 25.10 24.92
CA PRO A 290 18.09 25.13 25.88
C PRO A 290 19.12 24.00 25.69
N THR A 291 18.74 22.89 25.03
CA THR A 291 19.63 21.76 24.72
C THR A 291 19.39 21.29 23.29
N SER A 292 20.34 20.52 22.74
CA SER A 292 20.20 19.88 21.43
C SER A 292 19.39 18.57 21.48
N TRP A 293 19.07 18.09 22.70
CA TRP A 293 18.44 16.78 22.95
C TRP A 293 16.95 16.95 23.23
N GLY A 294 16.22 17.48 22.27
CA GLY A 294 14.79 17.74 22.41
C GLY A 294 13.91 16.89 21.51
N PHE A 295 12.68 16.67 21.92
CA PHE A 295 11.68 15.98 21.11
C PHE A 295 10.39 16.79 21.02
N THR A 296 9.68 16.63 19.91
CA THR A 296 8.41 17.31 19.63
C THR A 296 7.28 16.30 19.61
N VAL A 297 6.26 16.51 20.45
CA VAL A 297 5.01 15.74 20.40
C VAL A 297 3.94 16.63 19.79
N CYS A 298 3.29 16.17 18.73
CA CYS A 298 2.23 16.93 18.10
C CYS A 298 0.96 16.10 17.85
N THR A 299 -0.15 16.80 17.97
CA THR A 299 -1.48 16.40 17.47
C THR A 299 -1.84 17.33 16.32
N ASP A 300 -2.97 17.08 15.67
CA ASP A 300 -3.46 17.94 14.60
C ASP A 300 -3.78 19.38 15.07
N LYS A 301 -3.95 19.58 16.38
CA LYS A 301 -4.34 20.88 16.97
C LYS A 301 -3.20 21.61 17.66
N GLN A 302 -2.26 20.87 18.25
CA GLN A 302 -1.24 21.46 19.12
C GLN A 302 0.07 20.69 19.09
N GLN A 303 1.17 21.42 19.28
CA GLN A 303 2.53 20.90 19.40
C GLN A 303 3.10 21.22 20.78
N TRP A 304 3.92 20.32 21.29
CA TRP A 304 4.61 20.43 22.57
C TRP A 304 6.08 20.06 22.37
N HIS A 305 6.94 20.80 23.03
CA HIS A 305 8.39 20.70 22.87
C HIS A 305 9.03 20.37 24.21
N PHE A 306 9.85 19.34 24.23
CA PHE A 306 10.52 18.84 25.43
C PHE A 306 12.02 18.84 25.19
N CYS A 307 12.81 19.22 26.19
CA CYS A 307 14.27 19.11 26.16
C CYS A 307 14.75 18.22 27.29
N CYS A 308 15.57 17.24 26.94
CA CYS A 308 16.26 16.34 27.85
C CYS A 308 17.70 16.82 28.09
N GLU A 309 18.34 16.24 29.11
CA GLU A 309 19.74 16.52 29.44
C GLU A 309 20.73 15.76 28.54
N SER A 310 20.33 14.59 28.03
CA SER A 310 21.18 13.73 27.19
C SER A 310 20.43 13.16 25.98
N ARG A 311 21.21 12.67 25.01
CA ARG A 311 20.69 11.99 23.82
C ARG A 311 19.98 10.69 24.18
N GLU A 312 20.51 9.95 25.15
CA GLU A 312 19.97 8.66 25.60
C GLU A 312 18.58 8.87 26.22
N ALA A 313 18.41 9.92 27.04
CA ALA A 313 17.12 10.30 27.59
C ALA A 313 16.12 10.65 26.49
N GLN A 314 16.52 11.49 25.52
CA GLN A 314 15.70 11.88 24.37
C GLN A 314 15.25 10.64 23.56
N VAL A 315 16.20 9.80 23.15
CA VAL A 315 15.94 8.56 22.39
C VAL A 315 15.01 7.65 23.19
N GLY A 316 15.27 7.46 24.47
CA GLY A 316 14.42 6.64 25.34
C GLY A 316 13.00 7.18 25.41
N TRP A 317 12.80 8.49 25.58
CA TRP A 317 11.46 9.10 25.63
C TRP A 317 10.68 8.87 24.34
N VAL A 318 11.32 9.09 23.18
CA VAL A 318 10.67 8.85 21.89
C VAL A 318 10.38 7.37 21.67
N ALA A 319 11.33 6.48 21.98
CA ALA A 319 11.15 5.04 21.84
C ALA A 319 9.99 4.50 22.72
N ASP A 320 9.89 4.96 23.97
CA ASP A 320 8.80 4.55 24.86
C ASP A 320 7.44 5.10 24.37
N ILE A 321 7.40 6.34 23.88
CA ILE A 321 6.17 6.94 23.32
C ILE A 321 5.69 6.18 22.08
N ILE A 322 6.59 5.85 21.15
CA ILE A 322 6.23 5.11 19.93
C ILE A 322 5.80 3.68 20.25
N ARG A 323 6.45 3.03 21.22
CA ARG A 323 6.11 1.66 21.64
C ARG A 323 4.74 1.57 22.30
N MET A 324 4.31 2.62 23.01
CA MET A 324 3.03 2.71 23.72
C MET A 324 1.87 3.23 22.84
N LYS A 325 2.07 3.34 21.53
CA LYS A 325 1.06 3.82 20.58
C LYS A 325 0.33 2.64 19.95
#